data_AF-A0A1L7XGB7-F1
#
_entry.id   AF-A0A1L7XGB7-F1
#
_cell.length_a   1.000
_cell.length_b   1.000
_cell.length_c   1.000
_cell.angle_alpha   90.00
_cell.angle_beta   90.00
_cell.angle_gamma   90.00
#
_symmetry.space_group_name_H-M   'P 1'
#
loop_
_entity.id
_entity.type
_entity.pdbx_description
1 polymer ?
#
loop_
_entity_poly.entity_id
_entity_poly.type
_entity_poly.pdbx_seq_one_letter_code
_entity_poly.pdbx_strand_id
1 'polypeptide(L)'
;MVTVTRFLLFTTTLLSPASAYRRHGKPTTQGIKWLEPERSVLVRLETPDLPLWNPQTRVGEDVPTALILNFTFTRDNRVLLLNDQPILPIKNGNVPPSLSAPQTLSGFEQRTPDFYDLSWFELDYYRGVPLSEDPNSRYNIWSPTLNIDILGAGIEGYNTLLQNDTQRYVRVAVDEIPPYQKYPYEKTISKRRYKIKDVTLEDRFPYQQFAAPDALKECRIWSWLCDDIPDFPYYHYVYRQSFDEYGKIGSLRHELHQRWGTLCERLGMWRVVLLLVVVGNMVLTPVFYGVYKCLRRLRSLHTRREVRYELLTAEETEDLLREYNQDREDEFTMDRLMTGLFTRDRPTVRTEVANDALKGKPLPPLPTESTESSSRGS
;
A
#
# COMPACT_ATOMS: atom_id res chain seq x y z
N MET A 1 -33.94 -27.40 45.76
CA MET A 1 -34.83 -27.06 44.61
C MET A 1 -34.50 -25.75 43.88
N VAL A 2 -33.61 -24.89 44.39
CA VAL A 2 -33.26 -23.59 43.75
C VAL A 2 -32.14 -23.70 42.68
N THR A 3 -31.39 -24.82 42.65
CA THR A 3 -30.25 -25.03 41.75
C THR A 3 -30.64 -25.51 40.35
N VAL A 4 -31.75 -26.21 40.19
CA VAL A 4 -32.19 -26.77 38.89
C VAL A 4 -32.76 -25.68 37.97
N THR A 5 -33.43 -24.67 38.54
CA THR A 5 -33.97 -23.52 37.79
C THR A 5 -32.89 -22.59 37.24
N ARG A 6 -31.72 -22.50 37.89
CA ARG A 6 -30.59 -21.71 37.37
C ARG A 6 -29.91 -22.36 36.16
N PHE A 7 -29.88 -23.69 36.08
CA PHE A 7 -29.33 -24.40 34.92
C PHE A 7 -30.22 -24.25 33.67
N LEU A 8 -31.54 -24.21 33.83
CA LEU A 8 -32.49 -24.00 32.73
C LEU A 8 -32.46 -22.57 32.16
N LEU A 9 -32.16 -21.56 32.98
CA LEU A 9 -31.99 -20.18 32.50
C LEU A 9 -30.65 -19.95 31.78
N PHE A 10 -29.65 -20.78 32.04
CA PHE A 10 -28.34 -20.69 31.38
C PHE A 10 -28.33 -21.34 29.99
N THR A 11 -29.20 -22.33 29.75
CA THR A 11 -29.31 -22.96 28.41
C THR A 11 -30.13 -22.13 27.43
N THR A 12 -31.10 -21.33 27.90
CA THR A 12 -31.88 -20.44 27.03
C THR A 12 -31.08 -19.24 26.53
N THR A 13 -30.13 -18.72 27.32
CA THR A 13 -29.23 -17.64 26.88
C THR A 13 -28.24 -18.12 25.81
N LEU A 14 -27.82 -19.39 25.84
CA LEU A 14 -26.95 -19.98 24.81
C LEU A 14 -27.68 -20.31 23.49
N LEU A 15 -29.00 -20.51 23.52
CA LEU A 15 -29.81 -20.76 22.31
C LEU A 15 -30.26 -19.48 21.59
N SER A 16 -30.28 -18.35 22.29
CA SER A 16 -30.59 -17.03 21.72
C SER A 16 -29.70 -16.65 20.51
N PRO A 17 -28.35 -16.74 20.58
CA PRO A 17 -27.49 -16.38 19.45
C PRO A 17 -27.68 -17.29 18.23
N ALA A 18 -27.98 -18.58 18.44
CA ALA A 18 -28.25 -19.50 17.34
C ALA A 18 -29.56 -19.18 16.60
N SER A 19 -30.57 -18.66 17.31
CA SER A 19 -31.84 -18.23 16.71
C SER A 19 -31.73 -16.89 15.97
N ALA A 20 -30.87 -15.98 16.45
CA ALA A 20 -30.55 -14.72 15.76
C ALA A 20 -29.83 -15.00 14.44
N TYR A 21 -28.88 -15.94 14.42
CA TYR A 21 -28.20 -16.36 13.19
C TYR A 21 -29.15 -16.95 12.14
N ARG A 22 -30.26 -17.57 12.57
CA ARG A 22 -31.25 -18.20 11.68
C ARG A 22 -32.26 -17.21 11.09
N ARG A 23 -32.33 -15.98 11.61
CA ARG A 23 -33.22 -14.91 11.11
C ARG A 23 -32.59 -14.00 10.08
N HIS A 24 -31.32 -14.21 9.73
CA HIS A 24 -30.72 -13.49 8.61
C HIS A 24 -31.54 -13.73 7.35
N GLY A 25 -32.08 -12.64 6.81
CA GLY A 25 -32.75 -12.61 5.54
C GLY A 25 -31.79 -13.13 4.47
N LYS A 26 -32.34 -13.90 3.54
CA LYS A 26 -31.59 -14.21 2.31
C LYS A 26 -31.26 -12.89 1.61
N PRO A 27 -30.11 -12.79 0.92
CA PRO A 27 -29.82 -11.64 0.07
C PRO A 27 -31.05 -11.30 -0.77
N THR A 28 -31.47 -10.04 -0.75
CA THR A 28 -32.67 -9.59 -1.47
C THR A 28 -32.28 -8.72 -2.65
N THR A 29 -33.12 -8.74 -3.67
CA THR A 29 -33.09 -7.80 -4.80
C THR A 29 -34.22 -6.77 -4.73
N GLN A 30 -35.02 -6.78 -3.66
CA GLN A 30 -36.05 -5.77 -3.45
C GLN A 30 -35.40 -4.39 -3.30
N GLY A 31 -35.93 -3.39 -4.00
CA GLY A 31 -35.33 -2.05 -4.06
C GLY A 31 -34.22 -1.89 -5.11
N ILE A 32 -33.91 -2.94 -5.88
CA ILE A 32 -32.93 -2.89 -6.96
C ILE A 32 -33.64 -2.79 -8.30
N LYS A 33 -33.25 -1.81 -9.12
CA LYS A 33 -33.79 -1.58 -10.46
C LYS A 33 -32.67 -1.39 -11.46
N TRP A 34 -32.58 -2.28 -12.43
CA TRP A 34 -31.65 -2.13 -13.55
C TRP A 34 -32.10 -1.00 -14.47
N LEU A 35 -31.21 -0.04 -14.72
CA LEU A 35 -31.42 1.02 -15.71
C LEU A 35 -30.86 0.59 -17.06
N GLU A 36 -29.67 -0.03 -17.05
CA GLU A 36 -29.03 -0.65 -18.20
C GLU A 36 -28.42 -1.99 -17.74
N PRO A 37 -28.87 -3.13 -18.28
CA PRO A 37 -28.38 -4.44 -17.86
C PRO A 37 -26.85 -4.51 -17.89
N GLU A 38 -26.27 -5.09 -16.83
CA GLU A 38 -24.83 -5.26 -16.65
C GLU A 38 -23.99 -3.96 -16.57
N ARG A 39 -24.61 -2.78 -16.65
CA ARG A 39 -23.89 -1.49 -16.71
C ARG A 39 -24.36 -0.47 -15.68
N SER A 40 -25.67 -0.35 -15.47
CA SER A 40 -26.25 0.67 -14.60
C SER A 40 -27.42 0.11 -13.79
N VAL A 41 -27.37 0.30 -12.48
CA VAL A 41 -28.34 -0.22 -11.53
C VAL A 41 -28.58 0.79 -10.42
N LEU A 42 -29.85 1.01 -10.13
CA LEU A 42 -30.35 1.87 -9.07
C LEU A 42 -30.70 1.01 -7.87
N VAL A 43 -30.19 1.37 -6.70
CA VAL A 43 -30.44 0.68 -5.43
C VAL A 43 -31.11 1.65 -4.47
N ARG A 44 -32.30 1.29 -4.00
CA ARG A 44 -33.00 1.96 -2.92
C ARG A 44 -32.62 1.29 -1.61
N LEU A 45 -31.80 1.97 -0.82
CA LEU A 45 -31.33 1.47 0.47
C LEU A 45 -32.19 2.06 1.59
N GLU A 46 -32.95 1.23 2.30
CA GLU A 46 -33.78 1.68 3.42
C GLU A 46 -32.91 2.13 4.60
N THR A 47 -33.23 3.31 5.13
CA THR A 47 -32.50 3.98 6.20
C THR A 47 -33.50 4.44 7.27
N PRO A 48 -34.01 3.51 8.09
CA PRO A 48 -35.07 3.80 9.07
C PRO A 48 -34.69 4.86 10.10
N ASP A 49 -33.40 5.00 10.42
CA ASP A 49 -32.90 5.99 11.38
C ASP A 49 -32.65 7.39 10.78
N LEU A 50 -32.76 7.51 9.45
CA LEU A 50 -32.54 8.77 8.76
C LEU A 50 -33.89 9.51 8.65
N PRO A 51 -34.10 10.63 9.36
CA PRO A 51 -35.35 11.37 9.22
C PRO A 51 -35.43 12.05 7.85
N LEU A 52 -36.65 12.24 7.35
CA LEU A 52 -36.90 12.92 6.08
C LEU A 52 -36.52 14.40 6.21
N TRP A 53 -35.56 14.85 5.41
CA TRP A 53 -35.13 16.24 5.44
C TRP A 53 -36.08 17.14 4.68
N ASN A 54 -36.61 18.14 5.37
CA ASN A 54 -37.37 19.22 4.76
C ASN A 54 -36.47 20.44 4.51
N PRO A 55 -36.11 20.77 3.26
CA PRO A 55 -35.18 21.86 2.96
C PRO A 55 -35.75 23.24 3.29
N GLN A 56 -37.08 23.40 3.40
CA GLN A 56 -37.70 24.69 3.71
C GLN A 56 -37.62 25.03 5.19
N THR A 57 -37.85 24.03 6.06
CA THR A 57 -37.86 24.22 7.51
C THR A 57 -36.51 23.89 8.16
N ARG A 58 -35.65 23.15 7.46
CA ARG A 58 -34.39 22.57 7.98
C ARG A 58 -34.62 21.68 9.20
N VAL A 59 -35.70 20.92 9.17
CA VAL A 59 -36.08 19.96 10.22
C VAL A 59 -36.22 18.58 9.59
N GLY A 60 -35.71 17.57 10.29
CA GLY A 60 -35.93 16.17 9.96
C GLY A 60 -37.26 15.67 10.52
N GLU A 61 -38.12 15.13 9.66
CA GLU A 61 -39.37 14.48 10.05
C GLU A 61 -39.12 12.97 10.29
N ASP A 62 -39.65 12.44 11.40
CA ASP A 62 -39.48 11.04 11.79
C ASP A 62 -40.39 10.11 10.96
N VAL A 63 -40.02 9.97 9.68
CA VAL A 63 -40.72 9.15 8.69
C VAL A 63 -39.69 8.21 8.06
N PRO A 64 -40.04 6.93 7.83
CA PRO A 64 -39.13 5.99 7.19
C PRO A 64 -38.63 6.49 5.83
N THR A 65 -37.31 6.58 5.68
CA THR A 65 -36.68 7.04 4.43
C THR A 65 -35.77 5.99 3.81
N ALA A 66 -35.28 6.30 2.63
CA ALA A 66 -34.29 5.52 1.92
C ALA A 66 -33.31 6.44 1.19
N LEU A 67 -32.09 5.97 0.98
CA LEU A 67 -31.09 6.58 0.11
C LEU A 67 -31.12 5.93 -1.26
N ILE A 68 -30.95 6.72 -2.32
CA ILE A 68 -30.83 6.21 -3.68
C ILE A 68 -29.37 6.16 -4.10
N LEU A 69 -28.92 4.96 -4.47
CA LEU A 69 -27.54 4.68 -4.86
C LEU A 69 -27.53 4.22 -6.33
N ASN A 70 -27.01 5.06 -7.21
CA ASN A 70 -26.88 4.76 -8.63
C ASN A 70 -25.46 4.23 -8.93
N PHE A 71 -25.36 2.94 -9.18
CA PHE A 71 -24.13 2.29 -9.61
C PHE A 71 -24.10 2.24 -11.14
N THR A 72 -23.14 2.94 -11.75
CA THR A 72 -23.04 3.02 -13.20
C THR A 72 -21.60 2.91 -13.65
N PHE A 73 -21.32 2.01 -14.59
CA PHE A 73 -20.02 2.00 -15.27
C PHE A 73 -19.90 3.17 -16.26
N THR A 74 -18.72 3.77 -16.31
CA THR A 74 -18.31 4.70 -17.36
C THR A 74 -18.54 4.10 -18.76
N ARG A 75 -18.62 4.95 -19.79
CA ARG A 75 -18.88 4.49 -21.18
C ARG A 75 -17.86 3.47 -21.71
N ASP A 76 -16.65 3.48 -21.17
CA ASP A 76 -15.57 2.54 -21.50
C ASP A 76 -15.56 1.28 -20.61
N ASN A 77 -16.53 1.16 -19.70
CA ASN A 77 -16.71 0.06 -18.76
C ASN A 77 -15.51 -0.16 -17.83
N ARG A 78 -14.78 0.91 -17.45
CA ARG A 78 -13.55 0.77 -16.64
C ARG A 78 -13.72 1.20 -15.20
N VAL A 79 -14.55 2.21 -14.96
CA VAL A 79 -14.74 2.78 -13.63
C VAL A 79 -16.20 2.66 -13.26
N LEU A 80 -16.47 2.00 -12.14
CA LEU A 80 -17.77 2.00 -11.50
C LEU A 80 -17.93 3.32 -10.74
N LEU A 81 -18.99 4.03 -11.06
CA LEU A 81 -19.41 5.25 -10.39
C LEU A 81 -20.55 4.91 -9.42
N LEU A 82 -20.57 5.56 -8.27
CA LEU A 82 -21.69 5.63 -7.35
C LEU A 82 -22.17 7.08 -7.32
N ASN A 83 -23.39 7.35 -7.81
CA ASN A 83 -23.94 8.70 -7.93
C ASN A 83 -22.95 9.65 -8.63
N ASP A 84 -22.45 9.24 -9.80
CA ASP A 84 -21.46 9.93 -10.63
C ASP A 84 -20.06 10.11 -10.02
N GLN A 85 -19.79 9.55 -8.84
CA GLN A 85 -18.47 9.57 -8.21
C GLN A 85 -17.74 8.22 -8.34
N PRO A 86 -16.43 8.21 -8.65
CA PRO A 86 -15.69 6.97 -8.85
C PRO A 86 -15.50 6.19 -7.53
N ILE A 87 -15.95 4.92 -7.50
CA ILE A 87 -15.84 4.05 -6.32
C ILE A 87 -14.98 2.79 -6.55
N LEU A 88 -14.82 2.36 -7.81
CA LEU A 88 -13.99 1.19 -8.17
C LEU A 88 -13.47 1.33 -9.63
N PRO A 89 -12.17 1.18 -9.92
CA PRO A 89 -11.07 1.12 -8.95
C PRO A 89 -10.85 2.46 -8.25
N ILE A 90 -10.34 2.44 -7.02
CA ILE A 90 -9.91 3.67 -6.34
C ILE A 90 -8.71 4.27 -7.08
N LYS A 91 -8.81 5.56 -7.43
CA LYS A 91 -7.73 6.32 -8.05
C LYS A 91 -6.60 6.67 -7.06
N ASN A 92 -6.95 7.02 -5.82
CA ASN A 92 -6.02 7.40 -4.77
C ASN A 92 -6.46 6.81 -3.42
N GLY A 93 -5.77 5.76 -2.95
CA GLY A 93 -6.10 5.13 -1.66
C GLY A 93 -5.90 6.02 -0.43
N ASN A 94 -5.17 7.14 -0.57
CA ASN A 94 -4.91 8.07 0.53
C ASN A 94 -6.06 9.04 0.76
N VAL A 95 -6.94 9.22 -0.24
CA VAL A 95 -8.07 10.15 -0.19
C VAL A 95 -9.30 9.38 -0.69
N PRO A 96 -10.08 8.75 0.22
CA PRO A 96 -11.27 8.03 -0.17
C PRO A 96 -12.29 8.97 -0.85
N PRO A 97 -13.13 8.47 -1.76
CA PRO A 97 -14.13 9.30 -2.44
C PRO A 97 -15.20 9.83 -1.47
N SER A 98 -15.54 11.11 -1.59
CA SER A 98 -16.57 11.75 -0.74
C SER A 98 -17.99 11.48 -1.27
N LEU A 99 -18.57 10.35 -0.90
CA LEU A 99 -19.87 9.88 -1.40
C LEU A 99 -21.04 10.75 -0.97
N SER A 100 -22.02 10.91 -1.87
CA SER A 100 -23.30 11.55 -1.58
C SER A 100 -24.45 10.78 -2.22
N ALA A 101 -25.65 10.88 -1.64
CA ALA A 101 -26.85 10.28 -2.18
C ALA A 101 -28.10 11.11 -1.88
N PRO A 102 -29.07 11.14 -2.82
CA PRO A 102 -30.35 11.76 -2.57
C PRO A 102 -31.22 10.86 -1.69
N GLN A 103 -31.95 11.49 -0.77
CA GLN A 103 -32.94 10.84 0.08
C GLN A 103 -34.31 10.77 -0.61
N THR A 104 -35.07 9.72 -0.33
CA THR A 104 -36.46 9.56 -0.72
C THR A 104 -37.30 8.95 0.42
N LEU A 105 -38.62 9.03 0.30
CA LEU A 105 -39.55 8.32 1.19
C LEU A 105 -39.48 6.80 0.98
N SER A 106 -39.59 6.03 2.05
CA SER A 106 -39.70 4.57 1.93
C SER A 106 -41.05 4.20 1.30
N GLY A 107 -41.03 3.34 0.26
CA GLY A 107 -42.24 2.79 -0.36
C GLY A 107 -42.61 3.30 -1.77
N PHE A 108 -41.83 4.19 -2.38
CA PHE A 108 -42.10 4.65 -3.75
C PHE A 108 -41.52 3.68 -4.79
N GLU A 109 -42.26 2.60 -5.11
CA GLU A 109 -41.74 1.50 -5.95
C GLU A 109 -41.85 1.73 -7.48
N GLN A 110 -42.67 2.69 -7.96
CA GLN A 110 -43.12 2.65 -9.36
C GLN A 110 -42.52 3.68 -10.33
N ARG A 111 -41.99 4.82 -9.87
CA ARG A 111 -41.43 5.84 -10.77
C ARG A 111 -40.03 6.25 -10.33
N THR A 112 -39.11 6.32 -11.30
CA THR A 112 -37.78 6.90 -11.07
C THR A 112 -37.99 8.32 -10.54
N PRO A 113 -37.57 8.62 -9.30
CA PRO A 113 -37.79 9.93 -8.74
C PRO A 113 -37.01 10.96 -9.56
N ASP A 114 -37.55 12.17 -9.63
CA ASP A 114 -36.78 13.29 -10.17
C ASP A 114 -35.70 13.66 -9.16
N PHE A 115 -34.43 13.51 -9.52
CA PHE A 115 -33.31 13.72 -8.62
C PHE A 115 -33.05 15.19 -8.28
N TYR A 116 -33.58 16.13 -9.09
CA TYR A 116 -33.32 17.55 -8.92
C TYR A 116 -33.98 18.14 -7.66
N ASP A 117 -35.10 17.57 -7.22
CA ASP A 117 -35.86 18.07 -6.07
C ASP A 117 -35.53 17.34 -4.77
N LEU A 118 -34.62 16.36 -4.81
CA LEU A 118 -34.27 15.56 -3.64
C LEU A 118 -33.14 16.20 -2.83
N SER A 119 -33.21 16.00 -1.51
CA SER A 119 -32.17 16.45 -0.60
C SER A 119 -30.98 15.50 -0.66
N TRP A 120 -29.79 16.05 -0.94
CA TRP A 120 -28.55 15.29 -1.07
C TRP A 120 -27.81 15.23 0.27
N PHE A 121 -27.57 14.01 0.73
CA PHE A 121 -26.80 13.73 1.93
C PHE A 121 -25.40 13.32 1.56
N GLU A 122 -24.42 13.85 2.29
CA GLU A 122 -23.07 13.30 2.31
C GLU A 122 -23.08 12.04 3.19
N LEU A 123 -22.33 11.01 2.79
CA LEU A 123 -22.39 9.70 3.42
C LEU A 123 -21.11 9.38 4.20
N ASP A 124 -21.27 8.84 5.41
CA ASP A 124 -20.24 8.06 6.10
C ASP A 124 -20.43 6.59 5.71
N TYR A 125 -19.36 5.88 5.39
CA TYR A 125 -19.49 4.53 4.87
C TYR A 125 -18.34 3.61 5.29
N TYR A 126 -18.68 2.32 5.41
CA TYR A 126 -17.73 1.23 5.44
C TYR A 126 -17.60 0.65 4.03
N ARG A 127 -16.36 0.42 3.61
CA ARG A 127 -16.02 -0.12 2.31
C ARG A 127 -15.24 -1.42 2.47
N GLY A 128 -15.91 -2.53 2.20
CA GLY A 128 -15.28 -3.84 2.08
C GLY A 128 -14.97 -4.14 0.62
N VAL A 129 -13.71 -4.10 0.24
CA VAL A 129 -13.26 -4.59 -1.08
C VAL A 129 -12.12 -5.57 -0.86
N PRO A 130 -12.07 -6.71 -1.59
CA PRO A 130 -10.93 -7.61 -1.50
C PRO A 130 -9.64 -6.88 -1.88
N LEU A 131 -8.51 -7.33 -1.30
CA LEU A 131 -7.13 -6.81 -1.46
C LEU A 131 -6.63 -6.69 -2.92
N SER A 132 -7.42 -7.10 -3.91
CA SER A 132 -7.08 -7.04 -5.34
C SER A 132 -7.03 -5.63 -5.93
N GLU A 133 -7.36 -4.59 -5.17
CA GLU A 133 -7.25 -3.21 -5.66
C GLU A 133 -5.84 -2.62 -5.57
N ASP A 134 -4.92 -3.28 -4.85
CA ASP A 134 -3.55 -2.80 -4.77
C ASP A 134 -2.93 -2.77 -6.19
N PRO A 135 -2.53 -1.59 -6.71
CA PRO A 135 -1.86 -1.51 -8.00
C PRO A 135 -0.57 -2.34 -8.07
N ASN A 136 0.00 -2.73 -6.93
CA ASN A 136 1.19 -3.56 -6.81
C ASN A 136 0.89 -5.05 -6.54
N SER A 137 -0.37 -5.45 -6.39
CA SER A 137 -0.71 -6.86 -6.17
C SER A 137 -0.36 -7.71 -7.40
N ARG A 138 0.35 -8.81 -7.18
CA ARG A 138 0.68 -9.80 -8.23
C ARG A 138 -0.54 -10.63 -8.64
N TYR A 139 -1.58 -10.68 -7.80
CA TYR A 139 -2.79 -11.47 -8.02
C TYR A 139 -4.01 -10.57 -8.14
N ASN A 140 -4.39 -10.28 -9.38
CA ASN A 140 -5.60 -9.54 -9.68
C ASN A 140 -6.78 -10.49 -9.78
N ILE A 141 -7.77 -10.33 -8.90
CA ILE A 141 -9.02 -11.09 -8.93
C ILE A 141 -9.87 -10.59 -10.12
N TRP A 142 -10.35 -11.50 -10.96
CA TRP A 142 -11.15 -11.17 -12.16
C TRP A 142 -12.58 -10.70 -11.85
N SER A 143 -13.03 -10.94 -10.62
CA SER A 143 -14.40 -10.66 -10.18
C SER A 143 -14.43 -9.98 -8.81
N PRO A 144 -14.03 -8.69 -8.70
CA PRO A 144 -14.08 -7.98 -7.42
C PRO A 144 -15.52 -7.85 -6.92
N THR A 145 -15.69 -7.94 -5.61
CA THR A 145 -16.97 -7.68 -4.93
C THR A 145 -16.82 -6.45 -4.06
N LEU A 146 -17.69 -5.47 -4.26
CA LEU A 146 -17.72 -4.23 -3.51
C LEU A 146 -18.87 -4.30 -2.49
N ASN A 147 -18.52 -4.30 -1.21
CA ASN A 147 -19.47 -4.20 -0.11
C ASN A 147 -19.46 -2.76 0.41
N ILE A 148 -20.59 -2.07 0.34
CA ILE A 148 -20.76 -0.71 0.84
C ILE A 148 -21.85 -0.71 1.89
N ASP A 149 -21.48 -0.29 3.09
CA ASP A 149 -22.38 -0.10 4.20
C ASP A 149 -22.42 1.37 4.60
N ILE A 150 -23.62 1.98 4.68
CA ILE A 150 -23.77 3.41 4.99
C ILE A 150 -23.91 3.59 6.49
N LEU A 151 -22.85 4.07 7.13
CA LEU A 151 -22.71 4.21 8.58
C LEU A 151 -23.40 5.46 9.13
N GLY A 152 -23.53 6.48 8.29
CA GLY A 152 -23.99 7.80 8.68
C GLY A 152 -24.34 8.63 7.45
N ALA A 153 -25.14 9.65 7.68
CA ALA A 153 -25.53 10.60 6.65
C ALA A 153 -25.64 12.00 7.26
N GLY A 154 -25.41 13.02 6.45
CA GLY A 154 -25.62 14.39 6.91
C GLY A 154 -25.72 15.42 5.82
N ILE A 155 -26.30 16.54 6.19
CA ILE A 155 -26.74 17.62 5.33
C ILE A 155 -26.78 18.92 6.14
N GLU A 156 -26.22 20.02 5.63
CA GLU A 156 -26.29 21.35 6.26
C GLU A 156 -25.94 21.39 7.78
N GLY A 157 -24.97 20.56 8.22
CA GLY A 157 -24.56 20.46 9.63
C GLY A 157 -25.42 19.53 10.49
N TYR A 158 -26.53 19.01 9.96
CA TYR A 158 -27.24 17.87 10.54
C TYR A 158 -26.48 16.58 10.22
N ASN A 159 -26.01 15.88 11.25
CA ASN A 159 -25.31 14.61 11.09
C ASN A 159 -26.02 13.54 11.93
N THR A 160 -26.31 12.40 11.30
CA THR A 160 -26.91 11.25 11.98
C THR A 160 -26.11 9.98 11.67
N LEU A 161 -25.88 9.17 12.70
CA LEU A 161 -25.33 7.83 12.55
C LEU A 161 -26.49 6.86 12.34
N LEU A 162 -26.34 5.97 11.35
CA LEU A 162 -27.36 4.99 11.01
C LEU A 162 -27.03 3.67 11.71
N GLN A 163 -27.48 3.53 12.95
CA GLN A 163 -27.11 2.42 13.83
C GLN A 163 -28.10 1.23 13.77
N ASN A 164 -29.19 1.37 13.02
CA ASN A 164 -30.21 0.35 12.92
C ASN A 164 -29.63 -1.00 12.49
N ASP A 165 -29.97 -2.04 13.23
CA ASP A 165 -29.60 -3.42 12.94
C ASP A 165 -30.41 -4.01 11.77
N THR A 166 -31.57 -3.40 11.47
CA THR A 166 -32.39 -3.77 10.31
C THR A 166 -31.93 -3.15 9.00
N GLN A 167 -31.05 -2.15 9.06
CA GLN A 167 -30.46 -1.58 7.84
C GLN A 167 -29.61 -2.64 7.14
N ARG A 168 -29.66 -2.62 5.81
CA ARG A 168 -28.87 -3.50 4.95
C ARG A 168 -27.62 -2.80 4.44
N TYR A 169 -26.68 -3.57 3.90
CA TYR A 169 -25.59 -3.04 3.10
C TYR A 169 -25.73 -3.51 1.65
N VAL A 170 -25.10 -2.78 0.73
CA VAL A 170 -25.11 -3.09 -0.70
C VAL A 170 -23.90 -3.93 -1.05
N ARG A 171 -24.12 -5.06 -1.72
CA ARG A 171 -23.07 -5.88 -2.31
C ARG A 171 -23.18 -5.81 -3.83
N VAL A 172 -22.11 -5.35 -4.48
CA VAL A 172 -22.00 -5.27 -5.94
C VAL A 172 -20.92 -6.25 -6.40
N ALA A 173 -21.33 -7.32 -7.08
CA ALA A 173 -20.41 -8.25 -7.71
C ALA A 173 -20.14 -7.80 -9.15
N VAL A 174 -18.86 -7.70 -9.51
CA VAL A 174 -18.41 -7.24 -10.83
C VAL A 174 -17.64 -8.36 -11.51
N ASP A 175 -17.78 -8.50 -12.83
CA ASP A 175 -17.04 -9.46 -13.65
C ASP A 175 -16.26 -8.75 -14.77
N GLU A 176 -15.07 -9.23 -15.10
CA GLU A 176 -14.28 -8.74 -16.22
C GLU A 176 -14.94 -9.07 -17.58
N ILE A 177 -14.97 -8.10 -18.49
CA ILE A 177 -15.46 -8.25 -19.87
C ILE A 177 -14.31 -8.73 -20.78
N PRO A 178 -14.53 -9.73 -21.64
CA PRO A 178 -13.55 -10.18 -22.64
C PRO A 178 -12.96 -9.04 -23.50
N PRO A 179 -11.75 -9.22 -24.07
CA PRO A 179 -10.93 -10.42 -24.00
C PRO A 179 -10.21 -10.55 -22.65
N TYR A 180 -10.27 -11.74 -22.05
CA TYR A 180 -9.45 -12.07 -20.89
C TYR A 180 -7.98 -12.10 -21.32
N GLN A 181 -7.12 -11.47 -20.54
CA GLN A 181 -5.69 -11.49 -20.83
C GLN A 181 -5.09 -12.81 -20.37
N LYS A 182 -4.23 -13.41 -21.21
CA LYS A 182 -3.53 -14.67 -20.92
C LYS A 182 -2.71 -14.57 -19.62
N TYR A 183 -2.14 -13.39 -19.34
CA TYR A 183 -1.33 -13.11 -18.16
C TYR A 183 -1.95 -11.96 -17.33
N PRO A 184 -2.64 -12.25 -16.22
CA PRO A 184 -3.37 -11.25 -15.45
C PRO A 184 -2.49 -10.20 -14.74
N TYR A 185 -1.20 -10.48 -14.56
CA TYR A 185 -0.25 -9.55 -13.93
C TYR A 185 0.30 -8.49 -14.88
N GLU A 186 0.13 -8.64 -16.20
CA GLU A 186 0.68 -7.69 -17.18
C GLU A 186 -0.18 -6.43 -17.36
N LYS A 187 -1.44 -6.47 -16.90
CA LYS A 187 -2.41 -5.40 -17.12
C LYS A 187 -2.75 -4.72 -15.81
N THR A 188 -2.42 -3.43 -15.73
CA THR A 188 -2.90 -2.54 -14.68
C THR A 188 -4.43 -2.57 -14.61
N ILE A 189 -4.99 -2.57 -13.40
CA ILE A 189 -6.44 -2.60 -13.14
C ILE A 189 -7.20 -1.52 -13.93
N SER A 190 -6.58 -0.37 -14.14
CA SER A 190 -7.12 0.77 -14.92
C SER A 190 -7.36 0.51 -16.40
N LYS A 191 -6.81 -0.55 -16.99
CA LYS A 191 -7.04 -0.93 -18.40
C LYS A 191 -8.06 -2.06 -18.55
N ARG A 192 -8.56 -2.63 -17.45
CA ARG A 192 -9.56 -3.70 -17.47
C ARG A 192 -10.94 -3.12 -17.71
N ARG A 193 -11.81 -3.93 -18.30
CA ARG A 193 -13.22 -3.57 -18.53
C ARG A 193 -14.07 -4.53 -17.73
N TYR A 194 -15.17 -4.03 -17.20
CA TYR A 194 -15.96 -4.71 -16.20
C TYR A 194 -17.44 -4.52 -16.48
N LYS A 195 -18.23 -5.45 -15.98
CA LYS A 195 -19.68 -5.38 -15.98
C LYS A 195 -20.24 -5.76 -14.61
N ILE A 196 -21.39 -5.21 -14.27
CA ILE A 196 -22.09 -5.54 -13.04
C ILE A 196 -22.70 -6.93 -13.25
N LYS A 197 -22.23 -7.91 -12.49
CA LYS A 197 -22.72 -9.29 -12.54
C LYS A 197 -23.98 -9.44 -11.71
N ASP A 198 -23.94 -8.93 -10.49
CA ASP A 198 -25.00 -9.08 -9.50
C ASP A 198 -24.98 -7.92 -8.50
N VAL A 199 -26.15 -7.56 -8.00
CA VAL A 199 -26.30 -6.61 -6.91
C VAL A 199 -27.33 -7.16 -5.94
N THR A 200 -26.94 -7.22 -4.66
CA THR A 200 -27.80 -7.71 -3.59
C THR A 200 -27.75 -6.76 -2.39
N LEU A 201 -28.85 -6.75 -1.64
CA LEU A 201 -28.90 -6.16 -0.31
C LEU A 201 -28.79 -7.28 0.73
N GLU A 202 -27.82 -7.17 1.63
CA GLU A 202 -27.54 -8.15 2.67
C GLU A 202 -27.72 -7.51 4.05
N ASP A 203 -28.20 -8.29 5.03
CA ASP A 203 -28.39 -7.81 6.40
C ASP A 203 -27.04 -7.54 7.07
N ARG A 204 -26.98 -6.52 7.93
CA ARG A 204 -25.80 -6.25 8.76
C ARG A 204 -25.56 -7.37 9.77
N PHE A 205 -24.30 -7.70 10.02
CA PHE A 205 -23.97 -8.67 11.06
C PHE A 205 -24.02 -7.99 12.44
N PRO A 206 -24.84 -8.47 13.39
CA PRO A 206 -25.03 -7.81 14.69
C PRO A 206 -23.77 -7.77 15.57
N TYR A 207 -22.78 -8.62 15.28
CA TYR A 207 -21.49 -8.66 15.98
C TYR A 207 -20.39 -7.88 15.26
N GLN A 208 -20.58 -7.47 14.01
CA GLN A 208 -19.76 -6.42 13.40
C GLN A 208 -20.32 -5.08 13.87
N GLN A 209 -20.11 -4.77 15.15
CA GLN A 209 -20.39 -3.43 15.65
C GLN A 209 -19.52 -2.47 14.85
N PHE A 210 -20.17 -1.59 14.09
CA PHE A 210 -19.49 -0.51 13.40
C PHE A 210 -18.69 0.27 14.44
N ALA A 211 -17.40 0.47 14.16
CA ALA A 211 -16.58 1.31 15.02
C ALA A 211 -17.13 2.73 14.89
N ALA A 212 -17.86 3.20 15.92
CA ALA A 212 -18.27 4.58 16.01
C ALA A 212 -17.05 5.50 15.77
N PRO A 213 -17.24 6.75 15.29
CA PRO A 213 -16.11 7.62 15.00
C PRO A 213 -15.11 7.72 16.14
N ASP A 214 -15.60 7.77 17.38
CA ASP A 214 -14.79 7.87 18.61
C ASP A 214 -14.09 6.55 18.99
N ALA A 215 -14.55 5.42 18.46
CA ALA A 215 -13.94 4.11 18.67
C ALA A 215 -12.81 3.82 17.66
N LEU A 216 -12.66 4.64 16.62
CA LEU A 216 -11.55 4.53 15.69
C LEU A 216 -10.24 4.93 16.36
N LYS A 217 -9.16 4.29 15.94
CA LYS A 217 -7.82 4.60 16.42
C LYS A 217 -7.46 6.05 16.07
N GLU A 218 -7.20 6.85 17.11
CA GLU A 218 -6.72 8.21 16.94
C GLU A 218 -5.39 8.24 16.16
N CYS A 219 -5.27 9.26 15.31
CA CYS A 219 -4.05 9.55 14.59
C CYS A 219 -2.93 9.92 15.57
N ARG A 220 -1.77 9.25 15.45
CA ARG A 220 -0.54 9.76 16.05
C ARG A 220 0.04 10.84 15.14
N ILE A 221 0.58 11.92 15.71
CA ILE A 221 1.19 13.05 14.98
C ILE A 221 2.26 12.60 13.97
N TRP A 222 2.93 11.47 14.22
CA TRP A 222 3.98 10.92 13.36
C TRP A 222 3.49 9.82 12.40
N SER A 223 2.21 9.45 12.46
CA SER A 223 1.65 8.48 11.52
C SER A 223 1.45 9.15 10.18
N TRP A 224 2.08 8.61 9.13
CA TRP A 224 1.96 9.16 7.79
C TRP A 224 0.51 9.13 7.28
N LEU A 225 -0.20 8.01 7.44
CA LEU A 225 -1.56 7.79 6.91
C LEU A 225 -2.65 7.62 7.96
N CYS A 226 -2.31 7.15 9.16
CA CYS A 226 -3.28 6.64 10.14
C CYS A 226 -4.24 5.60 9.55
N ASP A 227 -3.68 4.63 8.84
CA ASP A 227 -4.39 3.55 8.18
C ASP A 227 -5.18 2.67 9.18
N ASP A 228 -6.34 2.21 8.74
CA ASP A 228 -7.15 1.21 9.45
C ASP A 228 -6.59 -0.19 9.18
N ILE A 229 -6.04 -0.40 7.97
CA ILE A 229 -5.38 -1.62 7.53
C ILE A 229 -4.05 -1.30 6.84
N PRO A 230 -3.02 -2.16 7.01
CA PRO A 230 -1.69 -1.91 6.46
C PRO A 230 -1.66 -1.95 4.92
N ASP A 231 -2.63 -2.63 4.31
CA ASP A 231 -2.70 -2.87 2.87
C ASP A 231 -3.69 -1.92 2.19
N PHE A 232 -3.56 -1.78 0.87
CA PHE A 232 -4.49 -1.00 0.07
C PHE A 232 -5.86 -1.71 -0.03
N PRO A 233 -7.00 -1.02 0.12
CA PRO A 233 -7.17 0.40 0.43
C PRO A 233 -6.98 0.69 1.93
N TYR A 234 -6.14 1.66 2.30
CA TYR A 234 -5.70 1.90 3.69
C TYR A 234 -6.82 2.17 4.72
N TYR A 235 -8.04 2.45 4.26
CA TYR A 235 -9.17 2.82 5.10
C TYR A 235 -10.39 1.96 4.77
N HIS A 236 -10.98 1.38 5.80
CA HIS A 236 -12.26 0.67 5.71
C HIS A 236 -13.41 1.57 6.12
N TYR A 237 -13.20 2.41 7.13
CA TYR A 237 -14.20 3.30 7.69
C TYR A 237 -13.92 4.72 7.24
N VAL A 238 -14.85 5.29 6.46
CA VAL A 238 -14.73 6.65 5.94
C VAL A 238 -15.83 7.49 6.58
N TYR A 239 -15.44 8.28 7.56
CA TYR A 239 -16.29 9.29 8.18
C TYR A 239 -15.93 10.66 7.63
N ARG A 240 -16.93 11.42 7.16
CA ARG A 240 -16.78 12.74 6.54
C ARG A 240 -16.03 13.71 7.43
N GLN A 241 -16.30 13.69 8.73
CA GLN A 241 -15.61 14.54 9.71
C GLN A 241 -14.12 14.21 9.90
N SER A 242 -13.68 13.04 9.43
CA SER A 242 -12.30 12.56 9.59
C SER A 242 -11.48 12.67 8.30
N PHE A 243 -12.08 13.08 7.18
CA PHE A 243 -11.42 13.13 5.87
C PHE A 243 -11.73 14.44 5.15
N ASP A 244 -10.74 14.96 4.43
CA ASP A 244 -10.92 16.06 3.48
C ASP A 244 -10.18 15.80 2.16
N GLU A 245 -10.04 16.82 1.31
CA GLU A 245 -9.34 16.72 0.02
C GLU A 245 -7.86 16.31 0.13
N TYR A 246 -7.23 16.47 1.31
CA TYR A 246 -5.84 16.12 1.59
C TYR A 246 -5.68 14.73 2.22
N GLY A 247 -6.76 14.13 2.71
CA GLY A 247 -6.80 12.77 3.29
C GLY A 247 -7.35 12.77 4.71
N LYS A 248 -6.92 11.78 5.53
CA LYS A 248 -7.39 11.64 6.92
C LYS A 248 -6.85 12.78 7.79
N ILE A 249 -7.74 13.54 8.41
CA ILE A 249 -7.42 14.67 9.28
C ILE A 249 -6.60 14.18 10.48
N GLY A 250 -5.54 14.91 10.80
CA GLY A 250 -4.60 14.57 11.87
C GLY A 250 -3.46 13.61 11.46
N SER A 251 -3.46 13.12 10.22
CA SER A 251 -2.31 12.40 9.67
C SER A 251 -1.18 13.36 9.27
N LEU A 252 0.08 12.92 9.36
CA LEU A 252 1.23 13.74 8.96
C LEU A 252 1.17 14.10 7.46
N ARG A 253 0.66 13.18 6.63
CA ARG A 253 0.42 13.43 5.21
C ARG A 253 -0.56 14.58 5.01
N HIS A 254 -1.70 14.54 5.70
CA HIS A 254 -2.72 15.57 5.64
C HIS A 254 -2.14 16.95 5.99
N GLU A 255 -1.44 17.06 7.13
CA GLU A 255 -0.81 18.33 7.54
C GLU A 255 0.19 18.85 6.50
N LEU A 256 1.04 17.96 5.95
CA LEU A 256 2.04 18.34 4.96
C LEU A 256 1.37 18.84 3.67
N HIS A 257 0.37 18.11 3.17
CA HIS A 257 -0.33 18.47 1.94
C HIS A 257 -1.17 19.74 2.10
N GLN A 258 -1.85 19.91 3.23
CA GLN A 258 -2.61 21.11 3.52
C GLN A 258 -1.70 22.35 3.60
N ARG A 259 -0.57 22.25 4.32
CA ARG A 259 0.43 23.34 4.39
C ARG A 259 1.04 23.63 3.03
N TRP A 260 1.35 22.58 2.26
CA TRP A 260 1.87 22.73 0.90
C TRP A 260 0.88 23.40 -0.04
N GLY A 261 -0.39 23.00 0.00
CA GLY A 261 -1.49 23.61 -0.75
C GLY A 261 -1.64 25.09 -0.40
N THR A 262 -1.70 25.39 0.90
CA THR A 262 -1.78 26.77 1.42
C THR A 262 -0.59 27.63 0.98
N LEU A 263 0.63 27.09 1.01
CA LEU A 263 1.83 27.80 0.53
C LEU A 263 1.76 28.07 -0.98
N CYS A 264 1.34 27.08 -1.76
CA CYS A 264 1.19 27.23 -3.21
C CYS A 264 0.10 28.24 -3.58
N GLU A 265 -1.02 28.27 -2.86
CA GLU A 265 -2.10 29.22 -3.07
C GLU A 265 -1.65 30.66 -2.75
N ARG A 266 -0.96 30.86 -1.61
CA ARG A 266 -0.55 32.19 -1.16
C ARG A 266 0.64 32.77 -1.94
N LEU A 267 1.64 31.96 -2.24
CA LEU A 267 2.89 32.43 -2.87
C LEU A 267 2.90 32.21 -4.39
N GLY A 268 2.08 31.28 -4.89
CA GLY A 268 2.17 30.76 -6.24
C GLY A 268 3.21 29.64 -6.34
N MET A 269 2.89 28.62 -7.14
CA MET A 269 3.72 27.41 -7.32
C MET A 269 5.17 27.74 -7.67
N TRP A 270 5.41 28.71 -8.55
CA TRP A 270 6.76 29.10 -8.97
C TRP A 270 7.62 29.64 -7.82
N ARG A 271 7.04 30.48 -6.94
CA ARG A 271 7.78 31.04 -5.80
C ARG A 271 8.13 29.97 -4.78
N VAL A 272 7.23 29.01 -4.56
CA VAL A 272 7.48 27.86 -3.67
C VAL A 272 8.62 27.00 -4.22
N VAL A 273 8.62 26.71 -5.53
CA VAL A 273 9.72 25.96 -6.18
C VAL A 273 11.05 26.71 -6.06
N LEU A 274 11.08 28.03 -6.33
CA LEU A 274 12.28 28.85 -6.13
C LEU A 274 12.78 28.81 -4.69
N LEU A 275 11.88 28.92 -3.71
CA LEU A 275 12.22 28.84 -2.29
C LEU A 275 12.84 27.47 -1.96
N LEU A 276 12.25 26.37 -2.44
CA LEU A 276 12.82 25.03 -2.25
C LEU A 276 14.20 24.89 -2.88
N VAL A 277 14.43 25.46 -4.07
CA VAL A 277 15.74 25.43 -4.73
C VAL A 277 16.77 26.22 -3.91
N VAL A 278 16.43 27.41 -3.42
CA VAL A 278 17.34 28.23 -2.62
C VAL A 278 17.66 27.55 -1.29
N VAL A 279 16.64 27.11 -0.55
CA VAL A 279 16.83 26.40 0.73
C VAL A 279 17.57 25.08 0.52
N GLY A 280 17.21 24.33 -0.52
CA GLY A 280 17.87 23.09 -0.90
C GLY A 280 19.35 23.31 -1.19
N ASN A 281 19.72 24.34 -1.94
CA ASN A 281 21.13 24.69 -2.16
C ASN A 281 21.82 25.09 -0.86
N MET A 282 21.21 25.94 -0.03
CA MET A 282 21.79 26.35 1.27
C MET A 282 22.10 25.16 2.19
N VAL A 283 21.26 24.13 2.18
CA VAL A 283 21.45 22.92 2.99
C VAL A 283 22.40 21.91 2.33
N LEU A 284 22.28 21.69 1.02
CA LEU A 284 23.06 20.67 0.31
C LEU A 284 24.52 21.08 0.07
N THR A 285 24.79 22.36 -0.20
CA THR A 285 26.17 22.85 -0.42
C THR A 285 27.13 22.52 0.73
N PRO A 286 26.83 22.80 2.02
CA PRO A 286 27.74 22.44 3.12
C PRO A 286 27.87 20.93 3.29
N VAL A 287 26.83 20.14 3.02
CA VAL A 287 26.88 18.67 3.07
C VAL A 287 27.84 18.14 2.00
N PHE A 288 27.68 18.56 0.74
CA PHE A 288 28.58 18.15 -0.34
C PHE A 288 30.02 18.61 -0.11
N TYR A 289 30.23 19.83 0.40
CA TYR A 289 31.55 20.32 0.77
C TYR A 289 32.18 19.47 1.89
N GLY A 290 31.40 19.08 2.90
CA GLY A 290 31.82 18.18 3.97
C GLY A 290 32.25 16.81 3.45
N VAL A 291 31.43 16.19 2.58
CA VAL A 291 31.74 14.92 1.92
C VAL A 291 32.99 15.03 1.08
N TYR A 292 33.11 16.07 0.25
CA TYR A 292 34.30 16.34 -0.56
C TYR A 292 35.57 16.44 0.31
N LYS A 293 35.50 17.19 1.42
CA LYS A 293 36.63 17.33 2.36
C LYS A 293 36.99 16.01 3.02
N CYS A 294 36.00 15.17 3.37
CA CYS A 294 36.21 13.84 3.92
C CYS A 294 36.90 12.92 2.90
N LEU A 295 36.40 12.86 1.66
CA LEU A 295 37.00 12.10 0.57
C LEU A 295 38.43 12.54 0.27
N ARG A 296 38.70 13.86 0.28
CA ARG A 296 40.05 14.40 0.11
C ARG A 296 41.00 13.96 1.23
N ARG A 297 40.54 13.95 2.49
CA ARG A 297 41.31 13.43 3.63
C ARG A 297 41.59 11.93 3.50
N LEU A 298 40.59 11.14 3.11
CA LEU A 298 40.77 9.70 2.90
C LEU A 298 41.78 9.40 1.79
N ARG A 299 41.71 10.11 0.65
CA ARG A 299 42.73 9.99 -0.40
C ARG A 299 44.13 10.38 0.08
N SER A 300 44.23 11.44 0.88
CA SER A 300 45.53 11.83 1.47
C SER A 300 46.06 10.79 2.45
N LEU A 301 45.19 10.07 3.18
CA LEU A 301 45.61 8.99 4.05
C LEU A 301 45.99 7.73 3.26
N HIS A 302 45.28 7.41 2.19
CA HIS A 302 45.61 6.29 1.30
C HIS A 302 46.97 6.50 0.63
N THR A 303 47.20 7.66 0.01
CA THR A 303 48.50 8.01 -0.58
C THR A 303 49.63 7.97 0.44
N ARG A 304 49.41 8.46 1.67
CA ARG A 304 50.40 8.33 2.76
C ARG A 304 50.66 6.88 3.17
N ARG A 305 49.65 6.01 3.10
CA ARG A 305 49.82 4.57 3.37
C ARG A 305 50.60 3.91 2.25
N GLU A 306 50.27 4.18 0.99
CA GLU A 306 50.98 3.65 -0.18
C GLU A 306 52.46 4.04 -0.16
N VAL A 307 52.79 5.32 0.04
CA VAL A 307 54.19 5.77 0.18
C VAL A 307 54.90 5.08 1.34
N ARG A 308 54.21 4.82 2.46
CA ARG A 308 54.79 4.09 3.59
C ARG A 308 55.02 2.61 3.25
N TYR A 309 54.12 1.98 2.52
CA TYR A 309 54.31 0.62 2.04
C TYR A 309 55.47 0.53 1.05
N GLU A 310 55.58 1.48 0.12
CA GLU A 310 56.70 1.55 -0.83
C GLU A 310 58.06 1.70 -0.12
N LEU A 311 58.14 2.57 0.89
CA LEU A 311 59.36 2.74 1.69
C LEU A 311 59.75 1.47 2.45
N LEU A 312 58.78 0.79 3.08
CA LEU A 312 59.03 -0.48 3.79
C LEU A 312 59.47 -1.58 2.80
N THR A 313 58.83 -1.68 1.64
CA THR A 313 59.27 -2.64 0.62
C THR A 313 60.65 -2.31 0.06
N ALA A 314 61.00 -1.02 -0.08
CA ALA A 314 62.33 -0.62 -0.53
C ALA A 314 63.41 -0.98 0.49
N GLU A 315 63.16 -0.72 1.78
CA GLU A 315 64.04 -1.10 2.89
C GLU A 315 64.22 -2.63 2.96
N GLU A 316 63.12 -3.40 2.89
CA GLU A 316 63.19 -4.88 2.81
C GLU A 316 63.98 -5.35 1.59
N THR A 317 63.83 -4.72 0.42
CA THR A 317 64.60 -5.10 -0.77
C THR A 317 66.07 -4.75 -0.67
N GLU A 318 66.43 -3.62 -0.04
CA GLU A 318 67.83 -3.24 0.20
C GLU A 318 68.48 -4.21 1.19
N ASP A 319 67.79 -4.60 2.26
CA ASP A 319 68.28 -5.59 3.21
C ASP A 319 68.48 -6.95 2.55
N LEU A 320 67.51 -7.41 1.74
CA LEU A 320 67.64 -8.66 0.96
C LEU A 320 68.79 -8.59 -0.07
N LEU A 321 68.99 -7.45 -0.73
CA LEU A 321 70.11 -7.26 -1.66
C LEU A 321 71.45 -7.24 -0.94
N ARG A 322 71.50 -6.71 0.28
CA ARG A 322 72.72 -6.68 1.11
C ARG A 322 73.09 -8.07 1.59
N GLU A 323 72.11 -8.84 2.08
CA GLU A 323 72.30 -10.25 2.45
C GLU A 323 72.76 -11.07 1.24
N TYR A 324 72.11 -10.91 0.09
CA TYR A 324 72.52 -11.59 -1.15
C TYR A 324 73.93 -11.22 -1.63
N ASN A 325 74.33 -9.95 -1.55
CA ASN A 325 75.68 -9.54 -1.92
C ASN A 325 76.73 -10.09 -0.95
N GLN A 326 76.41 -10.16 0.34
CA GLN A 326 77.29 -10.73 1.35
C GLN A 326 77.46 -12.24 1.15
N ASP A 327 76.37 -12.98 0.92
CA ASP A 327 76.41 -14.41 0.58
C ASP A 327 77.23 -14.66 -0.69
N ARG A 328 77.10 -13.80 -1.70
CA ARG A 328 77.87 -13.90 -2.94
C ARG A 328 79.36 -13.59 -2.75
N GLU A 329 79.70 -12.63 -1.91
CA GLU A 329 81.10 -12.35 -1.54
C GLU A 329 81.70 -13.53 -0.76
N ASP A 330 80.95 -14.09 0.19
CA ASP A 330 81.32 -15.26 0.97
C ASP A 330 81.50 -16.50 0.07
N GLU A 331 80.58 -16.72 -0.88
CA GLU A 331 80.69 -17.75 -1.92
C GLU A 331 81.92 -17.49 -2.80
N PHE A 332 82.19 -16.27 -3.23
CA PHE A 332 83.39 -15.95 -4.04
C PHE A 332 84.70 -16.13 -3.24
N THR A 333 84.73 -15.85 -1.94
CA THR A 333 85.88 -16.18 -1.09
C THR A 333 86.03 -17.68 -0.88
N MET A 334 84.93 -18.42 -0.70
CA MET A 334 85.00 -19.88 -0.61
C MET A 334 85.38 -20.51 -1.94
N ASP A 335 84.91 -19.99 -3.06
CA ASP A 335 85.26 -20.48 -4.39
C ASP A 335 86.72 -20.14 -4.72
N ARG A 336 87.26 -19.01 -4.23
CA ARG A 336 88.69 -18.68 -4.28
C ARG A 336 89.56 -19.55 -3.36
N LEU A 337 89.01 -20.04 -2.25
CA LEU A 337 89.64 -21.03 -1.38
C LEU A 337 89.58 -22.45 -1.98
N MET A 338 88.48 -22.78 -2.66
CA MET A 338 88.24 -24.08 -3.28
C MET A 338 88.92 -24.20 -4.66
N THR A 339 89.13 -23.11 -5.41
CA THR A 339 89.93 -23.13 -6.66
C THR A 339 91.44 -23.32 -6.43
N GLY A 340 91.90 -23.37 -5.17
CA GLY A 340 93.25 -23.82 -4.80
C GLY A 340 93.39 -25.35 -4.68
N LEU A 341 92.30 -26.10 -4.61
CA LEU A 341 92.33 -27.56 -4.51
C LEU A 341 91.20 -28.17 -5.35
N PHE A 342 91.59 -28.96 -6.35
CA PHE A 342 90.76 -29.79 -7.23
C PHE A 342 90.44 -29.24 -8.62
N THR A 343 91.40 -29.46 -9.51
CA THR A 343 91.13 -29.95 -10.87
C THR A 343 90.47 -31.33 -10.83
N ARG A 344 89.22 -31.50 -11.30
CA ARG A 344 88.81 -32.69 -12.08
C ARG A 344 87.40 -32.61 -12.70
N ASP A 345 87.39 -32.82 -14.02
CA ASP A 345 86.39 -33.46 -14.90
C ASP A 345 84.87 -33.44 -14.59
N ARG A 346 84.14 -32.81 -15.53
CA ARG A 346 82.94 -33.26 -16.32
C ARG A 346 81.87 -34.16 -15.64
N PRO A 347 80.55 -34.08 -16.00
CA PRO A 347 80.07 -33.90 -17.37
C PRO A 347 78.81 -33.02 -17.58
N THR A 348 78.60 -32.69 -18.85
CA THR A 348 77.38 -32.15 -19.46
C THR A 348 76.15 -33.03 -19.18
N VAL A 349 75.14 -32.47 -18.51
CA VAL A 349 73.76 -32.97 -18.51
C VAL A 349 72.86 -31.92 -19.15
N ARG A 350 72.31 -32.29 -20.30
CA ARG A 350 71.30 -31.57 -21.07
C ARG A 350 69.95 -31.91 -20.45
N THR A 351 69.17 -30.91 -20.03
CA THR A 351 67.77 -31.13 -19.62
C THR A 351 66.92 -29.96 -20.08
N GLU A 352 66.14 -30.21 -21.12
CA GLU A 352 64.95 -29.48 -21.52
C GLU A 352 63.92 -29.50 -20.38
N VAL A 353 63.27 -28.38 -20.06
CA VAL A 353 61.95 -28.22 -19.40
C VAL A 353 61.80 -26.70 -19.18
N ALA A 354 60.68 -26.00 -19.35
CA ALA A 354 59.45 -26.15 -20.10
C ALA A 354 58.79 -24.77 -19.98
N ASN A 355 58.25 -24.27 -21.08
CA ASN A 355 57.26 -23.21 -21.04
C ASN A 355 55.97 -23.82 -20.46
N ASP A 356 55.60 -23.50 -19.23
CA ASP A 356 54.19 -23.42 -18.81
C ASP A 356 54.08 -23.12 -17.31
N ALA A 357 53.55 -21.94 -16.96
CA ALA A 357 52.64 -21.73 -15.83
C ALA A 357 52.28 -20.24 -15.69
N LEU A 358 51.52 -19.71 -16.66
CA LEU A 358 50.69 -18.52 -16.44
C LEU A 358 49.23 -18.87 -16.74
N LYS A 359 48.72 -19.86 -15.99
CA LYS A 359 47.29 -20.16 -15.92
C LYS A 359 46.68 -19.22 -14.89
N GLY A 360 45.76 -18.38 -15.38
CA GLY A 360 44.99 -17.43 -14.59
C GLY A 360 44.31 -18.09 -13.39
N LYS A 361 44.36 -17.38 -12.26
CA LYS A 361 43.52 -17.67 -11.11
C LYS A 361 42.06 -17.45 -11.52
N PRO A 362 41.16 -18.44 -11.33
CA PRO A 362 39.73 -18.20 -11.51
C PRO A 362 39.21 -17.28 -10.40
N LEU A 363 38.29 -16.39 -10.77
CA LEU A 363 37.52 -15.58 -9.85
C LEU A 363 36.72 -16.47 -8.87
N PRO A 364 36.49 -16.00 -7.63
CA PRO A 364 35.63 -16.72 -6.69
C PRO A 364 34.20 -16.85 -7.24
N PRO A 365 33.50 -17.96 -6.95
CA PRO A 365 32.14 -18.16 -7.42
C PRO A 365 31.17 -17.13 -6.82
N LEU A 366 30.25 -16.64 -7.65
CA LEU A 366 29.09 -15.87 -7.21
C LEU A 366 28.18 -16.77 -6.33
N PRO A 367 27.59 -16.21 -5.27
CA PRO A 367 26.68 -16.97 -4.41
C PRO A 367 25.43 -17.37 -5.20
N THR A 368 25.24 -18.67 -5.35
CA THR A 368 24.02 -19.27 -5.90
C THR A 368 22.90 -19.09 -4.88
N GLU A 369 21.84 -18.41 -5.31
CA GLU A 369 20.58 -18.28 -4.59
C GLU A 369 20.00 -19.68 -4.36
N SER A 370 19.95 -20.11 -3.09
CA SER A 370 19.33 -21.38 -2.71
C SER A 370 17.82 -21.25 -2.85
N THR A 371 17.29 -21.85 -3.93
CA THR A 371 15.87 -22.14 -4.09
C THR A 371 15.43 -23.08 -2.98
N GLU A 372 14.87 -22.53 -1.93
CA GLU A 372 14.25 -23.27 -0.84
C GLU A 372 12.89 -23.81 -1.32
N SER A 373 12.90 -25.03 -1.86
CA SER A 373 11.70 -25.80 -2.11
C SER A 373 11.12 -26.26 -0.77
N SER A 374 10.20 -25.47 -0.23
CA SER A 374 9.34 -25.89 0.88
C SER A 374 8.26 -26.84 0.37
N SER A 375 8.55 -28.14 0.45
CA SER A 375 7.55 -29.21 0.44
C SER A 375 7.00 -29.43 1.85
N ARG A 376 5.74 -29.05 2.07
CA ARG A 376 4.80 -29.61 3.06
C ARG A 376 3.42 -29.53 2.40
N GLY A 377 2.63 -30.58 2.20
CA GLY A 377 2.64 -31.89 2.84
C GLY A 377 1.78 -31.87 4.10
N SER A 378 0.47 -31.66 3.95
CA SER A 378 -0.67 -32.20 4.75
C SER A 378 -1.95 -31.44 4.38
#